data_AF-A0A7X9A6D8-F1
#
_entry.id   AF-A0A7X9A6D8-F1
#
_cell.length_a   1.000
_cell.length_b   1.000
_cell.length_c   1.000
_cell.angle_alpha   90.00
_cell.angle_beta   90.00
_cell.angle_gamma   90.00
#
_symmetry.space_group_name_H-M   'P 1'
#
loop_
_entity.id
_entity.type
_entity.pdbx_description
1 polymer ?
#
loop_
_entity_poly.entity_id
_entity_poly.type
_entity_poly.pdbx_seq_one_letter_code
_entity_poly.pdbx_strand_id
1 'polypeptide(L)' 'MLILGIDPGTAITGYGIIEAVGSRLVMHDYGVIRTPAGRRLEHRLEQVYDGMSQLIDHWKPDEVAIEELFFNK' A
#
# COMPACT_ATOMS: atom_id res chain seq x y z
N MET A 1 10.32 6.51 -13.29
CA MET A 1 9.67 5.21 -12.99
C MET A 1 9.02 5.34 -11.63
N LEU A 2 7.70 5.33 -11.60
CA LEU A 2 6.91 5.51 -10.39
C LEU A 2 6.63 4.14 -9.75
N ILE A 3 6.95 4.01 -8.46
CA ILE A 3 6.88 2.75 -7.72
C ILE A 3 5.96 2.95 -6.52
N LEU A 4 5.03 2.01 -6.34
CA LEU A 4 4.23 1.86 -5.13
C LEU A 4 4.83 0.76 -4.25
N GLY A 5 5.28 1.11 -3.04
CA GLY A 5 5.66 0.17 -1.99
C GLY A 5 4.50 -0.10 -1.04
N ILE A 6 4.30 -1.37 -0.66
CA ILE A 6 3.21 -1.82 0.23
C ILE A 6 3.79 -2.65 1.38
N ASP A 7 3.45 -2.25 2.61
CA ASP A 7 3.61 -3.03 3.84
C ASP A 7 2.22 -3.56 4.26
N PRO A 8 1.88 -4.83 3.92
CA PRO A 8 0.53 -5.33 4.03
C PRO A 8 0.13 -5.68 5.47
N GLY A 9 -1.08 -5.27 5.86
CA GLY A 9 -1.65 -5.66 7.16
C GLY A 9 -3.16 -5.45 7.23
N THR A 10 -3.87 -6.33 7.92
CA THR A 10 -5.34 -6.25 7.98
C THR A 10 -5.84 -5.07 8.83
N ALA A 11 -5.05 -4.61 9.81
CA ALA A 11 -5.38 -3.46 10.65
C ALA A 11 -4.85 -2.15 10.09
N ILE A 12 -3.61 -2.19 9.63
CA ILE A 12 -2.88 -1.06 9.09
C ILE A 12 -2.12 -1.64 7.89
N THR A 13 -2.42 -1.14 6.70
CA THR A 13 -1.60 -1.37 5.50
C THR A 13 -0.84 -0.08 5.21
N GLY A 14 0.49 -0.12 5.27
CA GLY A 14 1.36 0.99 4.92
C GLY A 14 1.57 1.09 3.41
N TYR A 15 1.74 2.31 2.90
CA TYR A 15 2.12 2.54 1.52
C TYR A 15 3.10 3.70 1.38
N GLY A 16 3.88 3.67 0.30
CA GLY A 16 4.72 4.78 -0.14
C GLY A 16 4.78 4.86 -1.67
N ILE A 17 4.76 6.07 -2.20
CA ILE A 17 4.92 6.36 -3.62
C ILE A 17 6.24 7.09 -3.82
N ILE A 18 7.13 6.49 -4.61
CA ILE A 18 8.41 7.09 -4.96
C ILE A 18 8.60 7.07 -6.47
N GLU A 19 9.38 8.01 -6.99
CA GLU A 19 9.81 8.00 -8.38
C GLU A 19 11.34 7.87 -8.46
N ALA A 20 11.79 6.87 -9.22
CA ALA A 20 13.18 6.74 -9.61
C ALA A 20 13.47 7.60 -10.85
N VAL A 21 14.36 8.58 -10.68
CA VAL A 21 14.83 9.52 -11.72
C VAL A 21 16.35 9.45 -11.80
N GLY A 22 16.86 8.60 -12.69
CA GLY A 22 18.29 8.29 -12.78
C GLY A 22 18.77 7.61 -11.49
N SER A 23 19.73 8.21 -10.79
CA SER A 23 20.24 7.72 -9.50
C SER A 23 19.52 8.32 -8.28
N ARG A 24 18.50 9.16 -8.49
CA ARG A 24 17.76 9.83 -7.42
C ARG A 24 16.42 9.15 -7.20
N LEU A 25 15.99 9.16 -5.93
CA LEU A 25 14.64 8.78 -5.51
C LEU A 25 13.92 10.05 -5.05
N VAL A 26 12.72 10.26 -5.55
CA VAL A 26 11.82 11.36 -5.15
C VAL A 26 10.62 10.76 -4.45
N MET A 27 10.33 11.23 -3.23
CA MET A 27 9.12 10.83 -2.49
C MET A 27 7.96 11.70 -2.93
N HIS A 28 6.86 11.07 -3.35
CA HIS A 28 5.64 11.76 -3.78
C HIS A 28 4.55 11.72 -2.72
N ASP A 29 4.33 10.56 -2.11
CA ASP A 29 3.31 10.37 -1.07
C ASP A 29 3.67 9.17 -0.16
N TYR A 30 3.09 9.14 1.03
CA TYR A 30 3.15 8.01 1.95
C TYR A 30 2.01 8.07 2.94
N GLY A 31 1.59 6.91 3.43
CA GLY A 31 0.50 6.88 4.38
C GLY A 31 0.13 5.48 4.83
N VAL A 32 -1.06 5.38 5.40
CA VAL A 32 -1.62 4.12 5.91
C VAL A 32 -3.11 4.03 5.63
N ILE A 33 -3.56 2.85 5.23
CA ILE A 33 -4.97 2.47 5.23
C ILE A 33 -5.27 1.81 6.58
N ARG A 34 -6.08 2.47 7.41
CA ARG A 34 -6.45 1.99 8.76
C ARG A 34 -7.86 1.42 8.75
N THR A 35 -8.01 0.17 9.18
CA THR A 35 -9.32 -0.46 9.35
C THR A 35 -9.72 -0.48 10.83
N PRO A 36 -10.98 -0.14 11.18
CA PRO A 36 -11.42 -0.15 12.58
C PRO A 36 -11.33 -1.53 13.23
N ALA A 37 -10.94 -1.56 14.51
CA ALA A 37 -11.01 -2.77 15.32
C ALA A 37 -12.48 -3.21 15.53
N GLY A 38 -12.70 -4.52 15.70
CA GLY A 38 -14.03 -5.10 15.92
C GLY A 38 -14.90 -5.21 14.67
N ARG A 39 -14.48 -4.66 13.52
CA ARG A 39 -15.12 -4.89 12.23
C ARG A 39 -14.83 -6.32 11.74
N ARG A 40 -15.81 -6.96 11.10
CA ARG A 40 -15.62 -8.29 10.48
C ARG A 40 -14.51 -8.23 9.42
N LEU A 41 -13.77 -9.32 9.26
CA LEU A 41 -12.56 -9.37 8.43
C LEU A 41 -12.83 -8.98 6.97
N GLU A 42 -13.91 -9.47 6.39
CA GLU A 42 -14.33 -9.17 5.02
C GLU A 42 -14.48 -7.67 4.74
N HIS A 43 -15.04 -6.90 5.67
CA HIS A 43 -15.19 -5.45 5.54
C HIS A 43 -13.88 -4.70 5.76
N ARG A 44 -12.94 -5.32 6.49
CA ARG A 44 -11.58 -4.78 6.62
C ARG A 44 -10.81 -4.99 5.33
N LEU A 45 -10.93 -6.18 4.73
CA LEU A 45 -10.34 -6.48 3.42
C LEU A 45 -10.92 -5.61 2.31
N GLU A 46 -12.25 -5.40 2.30
CA GLU A 46 -12.93 -4.46 1.39
C GLU A 46 -12.36 -3.05 1.50
N GLN A 47 -12.19 -2.53 2.73
CA GLN A 47 -11.61 -1.21 2.92
C GLN A 47 -10.14 -1.11 2.48
N VAL A 48 -9.34 -2.16 2.69
CA VAL A 48 -7.96 -2.22 2.19
C VAL A 48 -7.94 -2.23 0.66
N TYR A 49 -8.83 -3.03 0.04
CA TYR A 49 -8.99 -3.08 -1.40
C TYR A 49 -9.35 -1.72 -1.98
N ASP A 50 -10.41 -1.08 -1.48
CA ASP A 50 -10.87 0.22 -1.98
C ASP A 50 -9.78 1.29 -1.85
N GLY A 51 -9.10 1.35 -0.70
CA GLY A 51 -8.03 2.32 -0.48
C GLY A 51 -6.83 2.09 -1.40
N MET A 52 -6.46 0.82 -1.64
CA MET A 52 -5.36 0.49 -2.54
C MET A 52 -5.72 0.74 -4.01
N SER A 53 -6.93 0.39 -4.43
CA SER A 53 -7.44 0.70 -5.76
C SER A 53 -7.42 2.20 -6.04
N GLN A 54 -7.86 3.03 -5.10
CA GLN A 54 -7.80 4.49 -5.23
C GLN A 54 -6.37 5.00 -5.40
N LEU A 55 -5.40 4.47 -4.64
CA LEU A 55 -3.99 4.83 -4.77
C LEU A 55 -3.44 4.45 -6.15
N ILE A 56 -3.73 3.23 -6.62
CA ILE A 56 -3.27 2.74 -7.92
C ILE A 56 -3.90 3.55 -9.06
N ASP A 57 -5.21 3.86 -8.99
CA ASP A 57 -5.90 4.64 -10.01
C ASP A 57 -5.43 6.10 -10.07
N HIS A 58 -5.12 6.68 -8.91
CA HIS A 58 -4.63 8.05 -8.80
C HIS A 58 -3.19 8.19 -9.31
N TRP A 59 -2.29 7.36 -8.79
CA TRP A 59 -0.85 7.49 -9.05
C TRP A 59 -0.41 6.77 -10.33
N LYS A 60 -1.10 5.70 -10.75
CA LYS A 60 -0.76 4.86 -11.90
C LYS A 60 0.71 4.42 -11.88
N PRO A 61 1.16 3.73 -10.81
CA PRO A 61 2.55 3.31 -10.68
C PRO A 61 2.93 2.35 -11.82
N ASP A 62 4.19 2.45 -12.25
CA ASP A 62 4.78 1.53 -13.24
C ASP A 62 5.03 0.15 -12.61
N GLU A 63 5.41 0.13 -11.32
CA GLU A 63 5.72 -1.07 -10.57
C GLU A 63 5.13 -1.05 -9.16
N VAL A 64 4.86 -2.23 -8.61
CA VAL A 64 4.42 -2.43 -7.24
C VAL A 64 5.36 -3.39 -6.53
N ALA A 65 5.89 -2.98 -5.39
CA ALA A 65 6.67 -3.81 -4.48
C ALA A 65 5.85 -4.07 -3.21
N ILE A 66 5.76 -5.35 -2.80
CA ILE A 66 5.02 -5.76 -1.60
C ILE A 66 5.89 -6.63 -0.71
N GLU A 67 5.87 -6.38 0.60
CA GLU A 67 6.56 -7.22 1.57
C GLU A 67 5.89 -8.60 1.70
N GLU A 68 6.71 -9.65 1.81
CA GLU A 68 6.23 -11.00 2.06
C GLU A 68 5.82 -11.15 3.54
N LEU A 69 4.61 -11.67 3.77
CA LEU A 69 4.13 -11.94 5.13
C LEU A 69 4.80 -13.19 5.69
N PHE A 70 5.70 -13.02 6.66
CA PHE A 70 6.22 -14.13 7.45
C PHE A 70 5.23 -14.53 8.53
N PHE A 71 4.47 -15.60 8.30
CA PHE A 71 3.70 -16.25 9.36
C PHE A 71 4.58 -17.26 10.10
N ASN A 72 4.67 -17.15 11.42
CA ASN A 72 5.31 -18.18 12.25
C ASN A 72 4.60 -19.53 12.02
N LYS A 73 5.38 -20.56 11.69
CA LYS A 73 4.96 -21.97 11.68
C LYS A 73 4.80 -22.51 13.08
#